data_AF-F7XWX1-F1
#
_entry.id   AF-F7XWX1-F1
#
_cell.length_a   1.000
_cell.length_b   1.000
_cell.length_c   1.000
_cell.angle_alpha   90.00
_cell.angle_beta   90.00
_cell.angle_gamma   90.00
#
_symmetry.space_group_name_H-M   'P 1'
#
loop_
_entity.id
_entity.type
_entity.pdbx_description
1 polymer ?
#
loop_
_entity_poly.entity_id
_entity_poly.type
_entity_poly.pdbx_seq_one_letter_code
_entity_poly.pdbx_strand_id
1 'polypeptide(L)'
;MHTFDFLKRIVPDFAKNLDLDWQMFHVPSLNFSEKSASELKKYIILHHTETTQEQDCNFHSLYLLTNSDRPDGVSSHYLILRAEESVKYKYIAGIINLVGDGKKAWHAGSSEWADDINLNDLSIGIEINNNGFTEAFSNAQMASLIVLLHGLKKAYDISPFNLLGHAEIAPNRKSDPSHHFNWKLLADYGLGYFPLKRGTDEILCKEEDNNETVRAVQNDLLMWGYRYLKADGIFDEGMKSIVESFQRRYAPDEYINSALKGCWTSNSQVIINELLKAKEDYANCKLKIEIDTEKIKKYNPLRAYFSPYKDILVAMGMDYLINIEKN
;
A
#
# COMPACT_ATOMS: atom_id res chain seq x y z
N MET A 1 16.34 -27.73 14.82
CA MET A 1 17.32 -27.04 15.68
C MET A 1 18.24 -26.15 14.84
N HIS A 2 17.71 -25.29 13.96
CA HIS A 2 18.56 -24.46 13.07
C HIS A 2 18.01 -23.05 12.74
N THR A 3 16.70 -22.80 12.87
CA THR A 3 16.09 -21.49 12.61
C THR A 3 16.34 -20.47 13.74
N PHE A 4 16.36 -20.93 14.98
CA PHE A 4 16.56 -20.08 16.17
C PHE A 4 18.03 -19.69 16.39
N ASP A 5 18.99 -20.51 15.97
CA ASP A 5 20.42 -20.30 16.22
C ASP A 5 21.09 -19.37 15.20
N PHE A 6 20.57 -19.31 13.96
CA PHE A 6 20.99 -18.31 12.98
C PHE A 6 20.56 -16.89 13.42
N LEU A 7 19.31 -16.74 13.86
CA LEU A 7 18.78 -15.45 14.33
C LEU A 7 19.44 -15.02 15.65
N LYS A 8 19.71 -15.94 16.60
CA LYS A 8 20.49 -15.63 17.81
C LYS A 8 21.92 -15.16 17.54
N ARG A 9 22.50 -15.39 16.36
CA ARG A 9 23.83 -14.89 16.00
C ARG A 9 23.83 -13.45 15.47
N ILE A 10 22.72 -12.99 14.90
CA ILE A 10 22.61 -11.65 14.27
C ILE A 10 21.87 -10.66 15.20
N VAL A 11 20.99 -11.17 16.07
CA VAL A 11 19.98 -10.42 16.84
C VAL A 11 20.25 -10.31 18.37
N PRO A 12 21.44 -10.54 18.98
CA PRO A 12 21.61 -10.35 20.43
C PRO A 12 21.33 -8.91 20.93
N ASP A 13 21.69 -7.89 20.15
CA ASP A 13 21.50 -6.49 20.53
C ASP A 13 20.09 -5.95 20.21
N PHE A 14 19.38 -6.61 19.30
CA PHE A 14 18.06 -6.19 18.80
C PHE A 14 16.93 -6.53 19.79
N ALA A 15 17.06 -7.63 20.54
CA ALA A 15 16.06 -8.05 21.53
C ALA A 15 16.19 -7.36 22.90
N LYS A 16 17.39 -6.84 23.23
CA LYS A 16 17.67 -6.26 24.56
C LYS A 16 17.24 -4.80 24.75
N ASN A 17 16.99 -4.07 23.67
CA ASN A 17 16.73 -2.63 23.69
C ASN A 17 15.30 -2.24 23.28
N LEU A 18 14.31 -3.13 23.47
CA LEU A 18 12.93 -2.90 23.02
C LEU A 18 12.15 -1.77 23.76
N ASP A 19 12.84 -0.85 24.43
CA ASP A 19 12.33 0.44 24.88
C ASP A 19 12.44 1.46 23.71
N LEU A 20 11.77 1.15 22.58
CA LEU A 20 12.03 1.75 21.27
C LEU A 20 11.32 3.09 21.05
N ASP A 21 12.01 4.18 21.39
CA ASP A 21 11.81 5.48 20.76
C ASP A 21 12.23 5.41 19.28
N TRP A 22 11.26 5.37 18.35
CA TRP A 22 11.42 5.59 16.89
C TRP A 22 12.79 5.23 16.27
N GLN A 23 13.02 3.95 15.95
CA GLN A 23 14.23 3.55 15.22
C GLN A 23 13.87 2.90 13.87
N MET A 24 14.47 3.43 12.80
CA MET A 24 14.61 2.70 11.55
C MET A 24 15.81 1.77 11.67
N PHE A 25 15.57 0.47 11.57
CA PHE A 25 16.63 -0.53 11.62
C PHE A 25 17.06 -0.92 10.21
N HIS A 26 18.32 -1.28 10.04
CA HIS A 26 18.81 -1.84 8.79
C HIS A 26 19.15 -3.32 9.00
N VAL A 27 18.41 -4.20 8.31
CA VAL A 27 18.66 -5.65 8.31
C VAL A 27 18.71 -6.10 6.85
N PRO A 28 19.90 -6.17 6.24
CA PRO A 28 20.00 -6.35 4.80
C PRO A 28 19.46 -7.71 4.36
N SER A 29 18.60 -7.71 3.35
CA SER A 29 18.26 -8.89 2.58
C SER A 29 19.31 -9.14 1.51
N LEU A 30 19.65 -10.40 1.26
CA LEU A 30 20.47 -10.81 0.11
C LEU A 30 19.63 -11.03 -1.17
N ASN A 31 18.30 -11.02 -1.05
CA ASN A 31 17.35 -11.21 -2.14
C ASN A 31 17.13 -9.90 -2.89
N PHE A 32 18.13 -9.40 -3.61
CA PHE A 32 17.98 -8.21 -4.45
C PHE A 32 18.80 -8.36 -5.73
N SER A 33 18.52 -7.49 -6.70
CA SER A 33 19.39 -7.32 -7.87
C SER A 33 20.00 -5.92 -7.86
N GLU A 34 21.27 -5.83 -8.28
CA GLU A 34 21.87 -4.55 -8.61
C GLU A 34 21.14 -3.94 -9.81
N LYS A 35 20.89 -2.63 -9.78
CA LYS A 35 20.13 -1.93 -10.83
C LYS A 35 21.07 -1.49 -11.94
N SER A 36 20.74 -1.79 -13.20
CA SER A 36 21.62 -1.48 -14.36
C SER A 36 21.40 -0.10 -14.99
N ALA A 37 20.29 0.61 -14.74
CA ALA A 37 20.13 2.02 -15.14
C ALA A 37 18.86 2.67 -14.55
N SER A 38 18.92 4.00 -14.39
CA SER A 38 17.86 4.98 -14.11
C SER A 38 17.36 5.08 -12.66
N GLU A 39 17.76 6.17 -12.01
CA GLU A 39 17.50 6.61 -10.64
C GLU A 39 16.00 6.88 -10.31
N LEU A 40 15.08 6.68 -11.25
CA LEU A 40 13.68 7.04 -11.06
C LEU A 40 12.89 5.90 -10.44
N LYS A 41 12.47 6.08 -9.18
CA LYS A 41 11.38 5.33 -8.58
C LYS A 41 10.08 6.01 -8.98
N LYS A 42 9.27 5.33 -9.79
CA LYS A 42 7.99 5.83 -10.29
C LYS A 42 6.82 5.44 -9.38
N TYR A 43 6.93 4.30 -8.70
CA TYR A 43 5.85 3.69 -7.92
C TYR A 43 6.25 3.37 -6.48
N ILE A 44 5.27 3.34 -5.60
CA ILE A 44 5.35 2.66 -4.32
C ILE A 44 4.28 1.58 -4.31
N ILE A 45 4.67 0.34 -4.01
CA ILE A 45 3.76 -0.81 -3.92
C ILE A 45 3.65 -1.25 -2.48
N LEU A 46 2.42 -1.25 -1.97
CA LEU A 46 2.09 -1.68 -0.63
C LEU A 46 1.68 -3.15 -0.61
N HIS A 47 2.13 -3.83 0.43
CA HIS A 47 1.94 -5.26 0.65
C HIS A 47 1.51 -5.53 2.10
N HIS A 48 1.01 -6.75 2.34
CA HIS A 48 1.03 -7.33 3.68
C HIS A 48 1.67 -8.72 3.65
N THR A 49 2.22 -9.12 4.79
CA THR A 49 3.08 -10.30 4.88
C THR A 49 2.34 -11.62 5.01
N GLU A 50 1.02 -11.60 5.24
CA GLU A 50 0.15 -12.77 5.49
C GLU A 50 0.59 -13.58 6.73
N THR A 51 1.26 -12.94 7.67
CA THR A 51 1.76 -13.59 8.89
C THR A 51 0.71 -13.54 10.00
N THR A 52 0.46 -14.69 10.63
CA THR A 52 -0.55 -14.88 11.68
C THR A 52 -0.19 -14.16 12.99
N GLN A 53 -1.10 -14.14 13.96
CA GLN A 53 -0.90 -13.51 15.29
C GLN A 53 0.02 -14.32 16.22
N GLU A 54 1.00 -15.04 15.69
CA GLU A 54 1.98 -15.75 16.51
C GLU A 54 2.93 -14.76 17.20
N GLN A 55 3.41 -15.12 18.39
CA GLN A 55 4.33 -14.29 19.19
C GLN A 55 5.57 -13.84 18.42
N ASP A 56 5.97 -14.58 17.37
CA ASP A 56 7.15 -14.32 16.55
C ASP A 56 6.82 -13.81 15.13
N CYS A 57 5.61 -13.32 14.86
CA CYS A 57 5.19 -12.88 13.53
C CYS A 57 6.15 -11.85 12.88
N ASN A 58 6.71 -10.91 13.65
CA ASN A 58 7.72 -9.96 13.18
C ASN A 58 9.01 -10.66 12.72
N PHE A 59 9.48 -11.64 13.48
CA PHE A 59 10.64 -12.45 13.11
C PHE A 59 10.35 -13.32 11.88
N HIS A 60 9.13 -13.85 11.79
CA HIS A 60 8.72 -14.65 10.64
C HIS A 60 8.73 -13.83 9.35
N SER A 61 8.11 -12.65 9.33
CA SER A 61 8.15 -11.76 8.16
C SER A 61 9.57 -11.37 7.77
N LEU A 62 10.42 -11.04 8.76
CA LEU A 62 11.81 -10.73 8.52
C LEU A 62 12.53 -11.91 7.85
N TYR A 63 12.38 -13.11 8.40
CA TYR A 63 12.95 -14.33 7.83
C TYR A 63 12.48 -14.58 6.39
N LEU A 64 11.19 -14.42 6.10
CA LEU A 64 10.66 -14.59 4.74
C LEU A 64 11.31 -13.64 3.73
N LEU A 65 11.54 -12.38 4.14
CA LEU A 65 12.05 -11.31 3.28
C LEU A 65 13.58 -11.25 3.19
N THR A 66 14.30 -11.96 4.07
CA THR A 66 15.78 -11.97 4.09
C THR A 66 16.41 -13.31 3.77
N ASN A 67 15.67 -14.41 3.82
CA ASN A 67 16.25 -15.74 3.60
C ASN A 67 16.53 -16.01 2.11
N SER A 68 17.82 -16.05 1.74
CA SER A 68 18.31 -16.32 0.39
C SER A 68 18.36 -17.79 0.00
N ASP A 69 18.17 -18.71 0.94
CA ASP A 69 18.16 -20.14 0.65
C ASP A 69 16.81 -20.61 0.10
N ARG A 70 15.84 -19.70 -0.06
CA ARG A 70 14.53 -19.97 -0.64
C ARG A 70 14.63 -19.96 -2.18
N PRO A 71 14.14 -21.01 -2.88
CA PRO A 71 14.13 -21.05 -4.35
C PRO A 71 13.39 -19.86 -4.97
N ASP A 72 12.31 -19.43 -4.33
CA ASP A 72 11.52 -18.24 -4.67
C ASP A 72 11.78 -17.13 -3.65
N GLY A 73 13.05 -16.74 -3.51
CA GLY A 73 13.43 -15.64 -2.64
C GLY A 73 12.61 -14.39 -2.93
N VAL A 74 12.13 -13.74 -1.88
CA VAL A 74 11.41 -12.46 -1.96
C VAL A 74 12.07 -11.46 -1.02
N SER A 75 11.84 -10.18 -1.27
CA SER A 75 12.27 -9.09 -0.41
C SER A 75 11.42 -7.86 -0.66
N SER A 76 11.46 -6.91 0.27
CA SER A 76 10.94 -5.57 0.10
C SER A 76 12.04 -4.55 0.41
N HIS A 77 11.80 -3.28 0.13
CA HIS A 77 12.73 -2.23 0.58
C HIS A 77 12.53 -1.97 2.07
N TYR A 78 11.26 -1.96 2.50
CA TYR A 78 10.89 -1.70 3.88
C TYR A 78 9.92 -2.76 4.42
N LEU A 79 10.04 -3.06 5.71
CA LEU A 79 9.10 -3.83 6.49
C LEU A 79 8.63 -2.97 7.68
N ILE A 80 7.32 -2.74 7.79
CA ILE A 80 6.70 -2.13 8.96
C ILE A 80 6.25 -3.24 9.90
N LEU A 81 6.79 -3.24 11.11
CA LEU A 81 6.53 -4.27 12.10
C LEU A 81 5.08 -4.22 12.59
N ARG A 82 4.61 -5.36 13.05
CA ARG A 82 3.38 -5.46 13.81
C ARG A 82 3.58 -4.77 15.14
N ALA A 83 2.65 -3.90 15.50
CA ALA A 83 2.64 -3.19 16.77
C ALA A 83 1.42 -3.64 17.58
N GLU A 84 1.63 -4.06 18.82
CA GLU A 84 0.53 -4.35 19.73
C GLU A 84 -0.08 -3.04 20.25
N GLU A 85 -1.39 -2.85 20.06
CA GLU A 85 -2.10 -1.68 20.60
C GLU A 85 -2.26 -1.73 22.14
N SER A 86 -2.00 -2.90 22.75
CA SER A 86 -2.07 -3.15 24.20
C SER A 86 -1.02 -2.35 25.00
N VAL A 87 0.09 -1.95 24.37
CA VAL A 87 1.11 -1.08 24.96
C VAL A 87 0.73 0.39 24.74
N LYS A 88 -0.34 0.80 25.44
CA LYS A 88 -0.77 2.18 25.75
C LYS A 88 -0.04 3.29 24.97
N TYR A 89 -0.47 3.56 23.74
CA TYR A 89 -0.32 4.81 22.95
C TYR A 89 1.05 5.46 22.82
N LYS A 90 2.16 4.77 23.06
CA LYS A 90 3.41 5.52 23.23
C LYS A 90 4.24 5.67 21.95
N TYR A 91 4.08 4.80 20.95
CA TYR A 91 5.01 4.75 19.81
C TYR A 91 4.32 4.34 18.49
N ILE A 92 4.85 4.80 17.36
CA ILE A 92 4.53 4.22 16.04
C ILE A 92 5.23 2.86 15.87
N ALA A 93 4.84 2.08 14.86
CA ALA A 93 5.48 0.80 14.58
C ALA A 93 6.95 0.96 14.10
N GLY A 94 7.82 0.04 14.51
CA GLY A 94 9.20 0.00 13.99
C GLY A 94 9.23 -0.23 12.47
N ILE A 95 10.20 0.41 11.80
CA ILE A 95 10.43 0.25 10.36
C ILE A 95 11.81 -0.39 10.19
N ILE A 96 11.88 -1.44 9.38
CA ILE A 96 13.14 -2.08 8.99
C ILE A 96 13.38 -1.82 7.51
N ASN A 97 14.50 -1.23 7.16
CA ASN A 97 15.00 -1.20 5.78
C ASN A 97 15.76 -2.52 5.50
N LEU A 98 15.32 -3.24 4.47
CA LEU A 98 15.87 -4.54 4.07
C LEU A 98 16.69 -4.44 2.79
N VAL A 99 16.26 -3.60 1.86
CA VAL A 99 16.95 -3.35 0.59
C VAL A 99 17.00 -1.84 0.40
N GLY A 100 18.19 -1.31 0.13
CA GLY A 100 18.36 0.12 -0.13
C GLY A 100 17.61 0.55 -1.38
N ASP A 101 17.07 1.77 -1.36
CA ASP A 101 16.20 2.29 -2.43
C ASP A 101 16.84 2.26 -3.82
N GLY A 102 18.15 2.43 -3.93
CA GLY A 102 18.86 2.36 -5.21
C GLY A 102 18.91 0.96 -5.84
N LYS A 103 18.47 -0.07 -5.12
CA LYS A 103 18.49 -1.47 -5.55
C LYS A 103 17.10 -1.95 -5.97
N LYS A 104 17.06 -3.14 -6.59
CA LYS A 104 15.82 -3.83 -6.93
C LYS A 104 15.51 -4.89 -5.88
N ALA A 105 14.55 -4.59 -5.01
CA ALA A 105 13.90 -5.62 -4.18
C ALA A 105 12.96 -6.50 -5.03
N TRP A 106 12.67 -7.71 -4.57
CA TRP A 106 11.86 -8.70 -5.28
C TRP A 106 10.49 -8.85 -4.62
N HIS A 107 9.59 -7.88 -4.86
CA HIS A 107 8.29 -7.78 -4.17
C HIS A 107 7.07 -7.87 -5.09
N ALA A 108 7.10 -7.21 -6.25
CA ALA A 108 5.97 -7.10 -7.18
C ALA A 108 5.79 -8.35 -8.06
N GLY A 109 6.88 -9.04 -8.39
CA GLY A 109 6.87 -10.19 -9.31
C GLY A 109 6.33 -9.82 -10.71
N SER A 110 5.67 -10.78 -11.38
CA SER A 110 4.92 -10.51 -12.62
C SER A 110 3.80 -9.52 -12.32
N SER A 111 3.93 -8.32 -12.88
CA SER A 111 3.11 -7.17 -12.54
C SER A 111 3.05 -6.17 -13.69
N GLU A 112 1.91 -5.48 -13.83
CA GLU A 112 1.65 -4.48 -14.86
C GLU A 112 0.76 -3.35 -14.32
N TRP A 113 1.09 -2.10 -14.65
CA TRP A 113 0.25 -0.94 -14.33
C TRP A 113 0.48 0.21 -15.30
N ALA A 114 -0.60 0.75 -15.86
CA ALA A 114 -0.53 1.75 -16.93
C ALA A 114 0.40 1.26 -18.05
N ASP A 115 1.47 1.98 -18.38
CA ASP A 115 2.33 1.57 -19.52
C ASP A 115 3.56 0.78 -19.09
N ASP A 116 3.67 0.43 -17.81
CA ASP A 116 4.83 -0.26 -17.24
C ASP A 116 4.53 -1.72 -16.87
N ILE A 117 5.53 -2.57 -17.09
CA ILE A 117 5.55 -3.99 -16.73
C ILE A 117 6.75 -4.26 -15.81
N ASN A 118 6.75 -5.38 -15.08
CA ASN A 118 7.83 -5.78 -14.18
C ASN A 118 8.17 -4.70 -13.13
N LEU A 119 7.17 -4.31 -12.34
CA LEU A 119 7.25 -3.09 -11.52
C LEU A 119 8.39 -3.10 -10.48
N ASN A 120 8.96 -4.25 -10.11
CA ASN A 120 10.18 -4.35 -9.31
C ASN A 120 11.29 -3.38 -9.78
N ASP A 121 11.42 -3.13 -11.09
CA ASP A 121 12.44 -2.24 -11.65
C ASP A 121 12.18 -0.73 -11.36
N LEU A 122 10.91 -0.37 -11.15
CA LEU A 122 10.43 1.01 -11.06
C LEU A 122 9.84 1.37 -9.70
N SER A 123 9.76 0.42 -8.76
CA SER A 123 9.06 0.63 -7.50
C SER A 123 9.90 0.51 -6.24
N ILE A 124 9.38 1.12 -5.18
CA ILE A 124 9.72 0.81 -3.79
C ILE A 124 8.60 -0.08 -3.21
N GLY A 125 8.96 -1.29 -2.81
CA GLY A 125 8.09 -2.21 -2.09
C GLY A 125 8.11 -1.98 -0.59
N ILE A 126 6.94 -1.84 0.02
CA ILE A 126 6.75 -1.72 1.47
C ILE A 126 5.85 -2.87 1.93
N GLU A 127 6.40 -3.72 2.79
CA GLU A 127 5.69 -4.79 3.48
C GLU A 127 5.19 -4.30 4.83
N ILE A 128 3.96 -4.65 5.19
CA ILE A 128 3.38 -4.32 6.49
C ILE A 128 2.98 -5.63 7.15
N ASN A 129 3.50 -5.88 8.35
CA ASN A 129 3.23 -7.12 9.06
C ASN A 129 1.76 -7.18 9.50
N ASN A 130 0.97 -7.93 8.76
CA ASN A 130 -0.46 -8.06 8.96
C ASN A 130 -0.92 -9.40 8.40
N ASN A 131 -1.93 -10.00 9.04
CA ASN A 131 -2.41 -11.32 8.64
C ASN A 131 -3.13 -11.30 7.28
N GLY A 132 -3.68 -10.17 6.83
CA GLY A 132 -4.34 -10.05 5.54
C GLY A 132 -5.79 -10.53 5.47
N PHE A 133 -6.31 -11.18 6.52
CA PHE A 133 -7.59 -11.89 6.49
C PHE A 133 -8.66 -11.26 7.38
N THR A 134 -8.35 -11.01 8.65
CA THR A 134 -9.36 -10.71 9.67
C THR A 134 -9.12 -9.42 10.43
N GLU A 135 -7.95 -8.81 10.27
CA GLU A 135 -7.54 -7.69 11.11
C GLU A 135 -7.27 -6.42 10.31
N ALA A 136 -7.56 -5.29 10.94
CA ALA A 136 -7.15 -3.99 10.45
C ALA A 136 -5.65 -3.76 10.67
N PHE A 137 -5.10 -2.86 9.87
CA PHE A 137 -3.75 -2.33 10.06
C PHE A 137 -3.80 -1.35 11.24
N SER A 138 -2.92 -1.53 12.23
CA SER A 138 -3.01 -0.74 13.47
C SER A 138 -2.68 0.73 13.22
N ASN A 139 -3.18 1.62 14.09
CA ASN A 139 -2.88 3.05 13.95
C ASN A 139 -1.37 3.33 14.05
N ALA A 140 -0.63 2.55 14.83
CA ALA A 140 0.82 2.63 14.91
C ALA A 140 1.50 2.27 13.58
N GLN A 141 1.03 1.25 12.87
CA GLN A 141 1.53 0.89 11.54
C GLN A 141 1.20 1.95 10.50
N MET A 142 -0.04 2.44 10.51
CA MET A 142 -0.47 3.49 9.58
C MET A 142 0.29 4.80 9.80
N ALA A 143 0.59 5.17 11.05
CA ALA A 143 1.41 6.34 11.37
C ALA A 143 2.85 6.19 10.85
N SER A 144 3.49 5.04 11.04
CA SER A 144 4.81 4.73 10.47
C SER A 144 4.81 4.79 8.95
N LEU A 145 3.79 4.22 8.33
CA LEU A 145 3.63 4.23 6.88
C LEU A 145 3.50 5.67 6.36
N ILE A 146 2.68 6.51 6.98
CA ILE A 146 2.50 7.91 6.56
C ILE A 146 3.82 8.69 6.60
N VAL A 147 4.60 8.55 7.66
CA VAL A 147 5.91 9.21 7.79
C VAL A 147 6.87 8.72 6.70
N LEU A 148 6.95 7.40 6.50
CA LEU A 148 7.79 6.80 5.46
C LEU A 148 7.40 7.28 4.06
N LEU A 149 6.10 7.25 3.74
CA LEU A 149 5.58 7.65 2.43
C LEU A 149 5.84 9.13 2.13
N HIS A 150 5.69 10.04 3.11
CA HIS A 150 6.06 11.44 2.88
C HIS A 150 7.54 11.61 2.58
N GLY A 151 8.41 10.87 3.28
CA GLY A 151 9.85 10.89 3.02
C GLY A 151 10.18 10.41 1.62
N LEU A 152 9.63 9.25 1.23
CA LEU A 152 9.84 8.65 -0.09
C LEU A 152 9.28 9.52 -1.23
N LYS A 153 8.06 10.06 -1.09
CA LYS A 153 7.48 10.96 -2.10
C LYS A 153 8.31 12.23 -2.28
N LYS A 154 8.84 12.80 -1.20
CA LYS A 154 9.72 13.97 -1.26
C LYS A 154 11.07 13.65 -1.91
N ALA A 155 11.62 12.46 -1.66
CA ALA A 155 12.91 12.05 -2.20
C ALA A 155 12.85 11.70 -3.70
N TYR A 156 11.75 11.09 -4.15
CA TYR A 156 11.64 10.52 -5.50
C TYR A 156 10.58 11.19 -6.40
N ASP A 157 9.90 12.23 -5.91
CA ASP A 157 8.82 12.93 -6.62
C ASP A 157 7.72 12.00 -7.16
N ILE A 158 7.33 11.02 -6.34
CA ILE A 158 6.36 10.00 -6.73
C ILE A 158 4.95 10.57 -6.73
N SER A 159 4.27 10.46 -7.87
CA SER A 159 2.87 10.86 -8.04
C SER A 159 1.97 10.16 -7.00
N PRO A 160 0.99 10.86 -6.39
CA PRO A 160 -0.02 10.26 -5.53
C PRO A 160 -0.84 9.16 -6.20
N PHE A 161 -0.94 9.16 -7.54
CA PHE A 161 -1.62 8.12 -8.32
C PHE A 161 -0.76 6.87 -8.55
N ASN A 162 0.51 6.90 -8.16
CA ASN A 162 1.45 5.79 -8.29
C ASN A 162 1.74 5.10 -6.94
N LEU A 163 0.96 5.42 -5.91
CA LEU A 163 0.88 4.64 -4.67
C LEU A 163 -0.20 3.56 -4.83
N LEU A 164 0.23 2.31 -5.00
CA LEU A 164 -0.60 1.18 -5.40
C LEU A 164 -0.50 0.03 -4.40
N GLY A 165 -1.53 -0.82 -4.38
CA GLY A 165 -1.46 -2.13 -3.75
C GLY A 165 -0.96 -3.20 -4.72
N HIS A 166 -0.43 -4.30 -4.21
CA HIS A 166 -0.03 -5.45 -5.03
C HIS A 166 -1.20 -6.04 -5.85
N ALA A 167 -2.40 -6.01 -5.29
CA ALA A 167 -3.63 -6.41 -5.94
C ALA A 167 -3.93 -5.61 -7.20
N GLU A 168 -3.59 -4.32 -7.23
CA GLU A 168 -3.84 -3.47 -8.40
C GLU A 168 -2.92 -3.83 -9.56
N ILE A 169 -1.68 -4.21 -9.26
CA ILE A 169 -0.64 -4.49 -10.27
C ILE A 169 -0.58 -5.97 -10.66
N ALA A 170 -1.24 -6.86 -9.90
CA ALA A 170 -1.30 -8.30 -10.14
C ALA A 170 -2.66 -8.91 -9.73
N PRO A 171 -3.79 -8.38 -10.24
CA PRO A 171 -5.15 -8.69 -9.75
C PRO A 171 -5.54 -10.17 -9.87
N ASN A 172 -4.98 -10.88 -10.84
CA ASN A 172 -5.26 -12.32 -11.06
C ASN A 172 -4.45 -13.24 -10.13
N ARG A 173 -3.54 -12.69 -9.32
CA ARG A 173 -2.59 -13.46 -8.49
C ARG A 173 -2.58 -13.01 -7.03
N LYS A 174 -2.86 -11.73 -6.77
CA LYS A 174 -2.62 -11.08 -5.49
C LYS A 174 -3.82 -10.31 -4.99
N SER A 175 -4.00 -10.31 -3.68
CA SER A 175 -5.09 -9.65 -2.97
C SER A 175 -4.59 -8.71 -1.87
N ASP A 176 -3.27 -8.51 -1.76
CA ASP A 176 -2.64 -7.60 -0.81
C ASP A 176 -2.51 -6.15 -1.35
N PRO A 177 -2.62 -5.12 -0.51
CA PRO A 177 -3.06 -5.18 0.87
C PRO A 177 -4.56 -5.52 0.96
N SER A 178 -4.99 -6.08 2.09
CA SER A 178 -6.37 -6.56 2.24
C SER A 178 -7.39 -5.41 2.23
N HIS A 179 -8.67 -5.73 2.12
CA HIS A 179 -9.76 -4.75 2.17
C HIS A 179 -9.84 -3.98 3.51
N HIS A 180 -9.14 -4.43 4.55
CA HIS A 180 -9.02 -3.71 5.81
C HIS A 180 -7.98 -2.57 5.78
N PHE A 181 -7.21 -2.45 4.69
CA PHE A 181 -6.22 -1.38 4.53
C PHE A 181 -6.89 -0.03 4.33
N ASN A 182 -6.51 0.96 5.14
CA ASN A 182 -7.18 2.25 5.17
C ASN A 182 -6.60 3.23 4.14
N TRP A 183 -6.91 3.01 2.86
CA TRP A 183 -6.52 3.89 1.75
C TRP A 183 -7.02 5.32 1.90
N LYS A 184 -8.24 5.49 2.43
CA LYS A 184 -8.83 6.80 2.67
C LYS A 184 -8.01 7.60 3.69
N LEU A 185 -7.48 6.96 4.73
CA LEU A 185 -6.59 7.61 5.68
C LEU A 185 -5.35 8.16 4.97
N LEU A 186 -4.70 7.39 4.08
CA LEU A 186 -3.57 7.92 3.31
C LEU A 186 -3.93 9.12 2.43
N ALA A 187 -5.13 9.12 1.83
CA ALA A 187 -5.63 10.25 1.06
C ALA A 187 -5.89 11.49 1.94
N ASP A 188 -6.41 11.32 3.16
CA ASP A 188 -6.59 12.41 4.13
C ASP A 188 -5.23 13.06 4.51
N TYR A 189 -4.13 12.31 4.38
CA TYR A 189 -2.74 12.77 4.53
C TYR A 189 -2.06 13.17 3.19
N GLY A 190 -2.81 13.38 2.10
CA GLY A 190 -2.23 13.84 0.83
C GLY A 190 -1.29 12.83 0.15
N LEU A 191 -1.32 11.57 0.56
CA LEU A 191 -0.42 10.54 0.02
C LEU A 191 -1.00 9.84 -1.21
N GLY A 192 -2.31 9.91 -1.42
CA GLY A 192 -3.02 9.38 -2.57
C GLY A 192 -4.36 10.09 -2.78
N TYR A 193 -5.15 9.62 -3.75
CA TYR A 193 -6.51 10.11 -3.98
C TYR A 193 -7.53 9.03 -3.64
N PHE A 194 -8.60 9.41 -2.96
CA PHE A 194 -9.71 8.52 -2.59
C PHE A 194 -11.05 9.22 -2.83
N PRO A 195 -11.86 8.79 -3.82
CA PRO A 195 -13.15 9.40 -4.11
C PRO A 195 -14.09 9.31 -2.91
N LEU A 196 -14.85 10.38 -2.63
CA LEU A 196 -15.89 10.39 -1.60
C LEU A 196 -17.31 10.24 -2.16
N LYS A 197 -17.51 10.61 -3.43
CA LYS A 197 -18.81 10.48 -4.10
C LYS A 197 -19.14 8.99 -4.29
N ARG A 198 -20.40 8.63 -4.05
CA ARG A 198 -20.90 7.25 -4.13
C ARG A 198 -22.14 7.19 -5.03
N GLY A 199 -22.33 6.06 -5.69
CA GLY A 199 -23.52 5.74 -6.46
C GLY A 199 -24.49 4.86 -5.67
N THR A 200 -25.24 4.01 -6.37
CA THR A 200 -26.09 2.96 -5.76
C THR A 200 -25.44 1.59 -5.95
N ASP A 201 -26.03 0.55 -5.36
CA ASP A 201 -25.55 -0.83 -5.48
C ASP A 201 -26.20 -1.56 -6.69
N GLU A 202 -26.74 -0.82 -7.65
CA GLU A 202 -27.31 -1.41 -8.87
C GLU A 202 -26.20 -2.04 -9.72
N ILE A 203 -26.34 -3.33 -10.04
CA ILE A 203 -25.38 -4.06 -10.89
C ILE A 203 -25.57 -3.63 -12.34
N LEU A 204 -24.52 -3.09 -12.95
CA LEU A 204 -24.48 -2.68 -14.35
C LEU A 204 -24.01 -3.81 -15.27
N CYS A 205 -23.01 -4.56 -14.83
CA CYS A 205 -22.57 -5.79 -15.49
C CYS A 205 -21.90 -6.75 -14.51
N LYS A 206 -21.87 -8.02 -14.88
CA LYS A 206 -21.32 -9.12 -14.08
C LYS A 206 -20.78 -10.21 -15.00
N GLU A 207 -20.14 -11.21 -14.38
CA GLU A 207 -19.67 -12.41 -15.07
C GLU A 207 -20.76 -13.02 -15.97
N GLU A 208 -20.34 -13.56 -17.12
CA GLU A 208 -21.18 -14.06 -18.22
C GLU A 208 -21.82 -12.99 -19.12
N ASP A 209 -21.82 -11.71 -18.74
CA ASP A 209 -22.27 -10.64 -19.62
C ASP A 209 -21.31 -10.48 -20.82
N ASN A 210 -21.90 -10.27 -22.00
CA ASN A 210 -21.18 -9.92 -23.21
C ASN A 210 -21.93 -8.83 -23.97
N ASN A 211 -21.55 -7.57 -23.78
CA ASN A 211 -22.24 -6.41 -24.33
C ASN A 211 -21.37 -5.14 -24.30
N GLU A 212 -21.91 -4.04 -24.85
CA GLU A 212 -21.21 -2.76 -24.90
C GLU A 212 -21.04 -2.06 -23.54
N THR A 213 -21.90 -2.37 -22.55
CA THR A 213 -21.69 -1.89 -21.18
C THR A 213 -20.41 -2.48 -20.60
N VAL A 214 -20.17 -3.78 -20.78
CA VAL A 214 -18.91 -4.43 -20.37
C VAL A 214 -17.73 -3.78 -21.08
N ARG A 215 -17.82 -3.55 -22.39
CA ARG A 215 -16.75 -2.90 -23.16
C ARG A 215 -16.43 -1.50 -22.64
N ALA A 216 -17.44 -0.71 -22.30
CA ALA A 216 -17.27 0.62 -21.71
C ALA A 216 -16.51 0.55 -20.38
N VAL A 217 -16.91 -0.35 -19.48
CA VAL A 217 -16.24 -0.56 -18.19
C VAL A 217 -14.79 -1.02 -18.36
N GLN A 218 -14.54 -1.94 -19.30
CA GLN A 218 -13.18 -2.38 -19.62
C GLN A 218 -12.31 -1.20 -20.08
N ASN A 219 -12.84 -0.30 -20.92
CA ASN A 219 -12.13 0.90 -21.34
C ASN A 219 -11.81 1.83 -20.16
N ASP A 220 -12.75 2.05 -19.24
CA ASP A 220 -12.52 2.88 -18.06
C ASP A 220 -11.41 2.31 -17.15
N LEU A 221 -11.44 0.99 -16.90
CA LEU A 221 -10.42 0.29 -16.11
C LEU A 221 -9.04 0.30 -16.80
N LEU A 222 -9.01 0.17 -18.14
CA LEU A 222 -7.81 0.32 -18.96
C LEU A 222 -7.23 1.74 -18.89
N MET A 223 -8.08 2.77 -18.97
CA MET A 223 -7.65 4.17 -18.81
C MET A 223 -7.12 4.45 -17.41
N TRP A 224 -7.67 3.79 -16.39
CA TRP A 224 -7.21 3.93 -15.03
C TRP A 224 -5.81 3.35 -14.84
N GLY A 225 -5.59 2.11 -15.29
CA GLY A 225 -4.27 1.47 -15.27
C GLY A 225 -4.24 -0.04 -15.36
N TYR A 226 -5.38 -0.74 -15.32
CA TYR A 226 -5.43 -2.20 -15.33
C TYR A 226 -5.16 -2.77 -16.73
N ARG A 227 -3.94 -3.29 -16.95
CA ARG A 227 -3.51 -3.81 -18.27
C ARG A 227 -3.79 -5.28 -18.54
N TYR A 228 -4.23 -6.04 -17.54
CA TYR A 228 -4.67 -7.42 -17.71
C TYR A 228 -6.05 -7.54 -18.42
N LEU A 229 -6.64 -6.43 -18.86
CA LEU A 229 -7.91 -6.38 -19.59
C LEU A 229 -7.73 -6.28 -21.10
N LYS A 230 -8.76 -6.72 -21.83
CA LYS A 230 -9.02 -6.37 -23.23
C LYS A 230 -10.40 -5.73 -23.30
N ALA A 231 -10.55 -4.69 -24.12
CA ALA A 231 -11.85 -4.07 -24.35
C ALA A 231 -12.65 -4.84 -25.42
N ASP A 232 -12.93 -6.12 -25.17
CA ASP A 232 -13.63 -7.04 -26.09
C ASP A 232 -15.14 -7.16 -25.81
N GLY A 233 -15.62 -6.62 -24.69
CA GLY A 233 -17.00 -6.66 -24.26
C GLY A 233 -17.37 -7.91 -23.47
N ILE A 234 -16.42 -8.78 -23.12
CA ILE A 234 -16.66 -10.05 -22.41
C ILE A 234 -16.28 -9.90 -20.93
N PHE A 235 -17.22 -10.19 -20.03
CA PHE A 235 -16.95 -10.20 -18.59
C PHE A 235 -16.50 -11.61 -18.16
N ASP A 236 -15.20 -11.87 -18.24
CA ASP A 236 -14.58 -13.14 -17.84
C ASP A 236 -14.05 -13.12 -16.39
N GLU A 237 -13.46 -14.25 -15.96
CA GLU A 237 -12.86 -14.40 -14.62
C GLU A 237 -11.69 -13.42 -14.39
N GLY A 238 -10.96 -13.06 -15.45
CA GLY A 238 -9.89 -12.07 -15.38
C GLY A 238 -10.42 -10.66 -15.08
N MET A 239 -11.49 -10.26 -15.78
CA MET A 239 -12.20 -9.02 -15.49
C MET A 239 -12.79 -9.03 -14.08
N LYS A 240 -13.39 -10.15 -13.64
CA LYS A 240 -13.90 -10.29 -12.27
C LYS A 240 -12.80 -10.04 -11.23
N SER A 241 -11.63 -10.64 -11.40
CA SER A 241 -10.48 -10.45 -10.51
C SER A 241 -10.04 -8.98 -10.41
N ILE A 242 -10.16 -8.24 -11.53
CA ILE A 242 -9.85 -6.81 -11.60
C ILE A 242 -10.93 -5.97 -10.91
N VAL A 243 -12.21 -6.31 -11.11
CA VAL A 243 -13.32 -5.66 -10.40
C VAL A 243 -13.19 -5.89 -8.90
N GLU A 244 -12.86 -7.10 -8.46
CA GLU A 244 -12.59 -7.39 -7.05
C GLU A 244 -11.40 -6.58 -6.50
N SER A 245 -10.32 -6.44 -7.27
CA SER A 245 -9.19 -5.58 -6.91
C SER A 245 -9.60 -4.11 -6.76
N PHE A 246 -10.38 -3.60 -7.71
CA PHE A 246 -10.91 -2.24 -7.67
C PHE A 246 -11.80 -2.01 -6.44
N GLN A 247 -12.76 -2.90 -6.19
CA GLN A 247 -13.66 -2.83 -5.05
C GLN A 247 -12.89 -2.92 -3.73
N ARG A 248 -11.91 -3.82 -3.61
CA ARG A 248 -11.08 -3.99 -2.42
C ARG A 248 -10.46 -2.67 -1.95
N ARG A 249 -10.03 -1.82 -2.88
CA ARG A 249 -9.48 -0.51 -2.58
C ARG A 249 -10.56 0.56 -2.42
N TYR A 250 -11.44 0.74 -3.40
CA TYR A 250 -12.27 1.94 -3.50
C TYR A 250 -13.71 1.75 -3.01
N ALA A 251 -14.23 0.53 -3.01
CA ALA A 251 -15.58 0.17 -2.57
C ALA A 251 -15.56 -1.09 -1.67
N PRO A 252 -14.87 -1.05 -0.51
CA PRO A 252 -14.69 -2.23 0.34
C PRO A 252 -16.01 -2.83 0.83
N ASP A 253 -17.06 -2.02 0.97
CA ASP A 253 -18.41 -2.49 1.32
C ASP A 253 -19.03 -3.37 0.23
N GLU A 254 -18.77 -3.09 -1.05
CA GLU A 254 -19.15 -3.98 -2.16
C GLU A 254 -18.31 -5.24 -2.16
N TYR A 255 -17.00 -5.12 -1.89
CA TYR A 255 -16.07 -6.24 -1.87
C TYR A 255 -16.44 -7.31 -0.83
N ILE A 256 -16.93 -6.91 0.35
CA ILE A 256 -17.34 -7.84 1.41
C ILE A 256 -18.78 -8.36 1.24
N ASN A 257 -19.58 -7.73 0.38
CA ASN A 257 -20.93 -8.16 0.11
C ASN A 257 -20.93 -9.25 -0.98
N SER A 258 -21.28 -10.48 -0.63
CA SER A 258 -21.26 -11.62 -1.56
C SER A 258 -22.16 -11.46 -2.79
N ALA A 259 -23.18 -10.60 -2.74
CA ALA A 259 -24.05 -10.32 -3.88
C ALA A 259 -23.45 -9.29 -4.86
N LEU A 260 -22.51 -8.47 -4.41
CA LEU A 260 -21.91 -7.36 -5.17
C LEU A 260 -20.45 -7.61 -5.55
N LYS A 261 -19.74 -8.43 -4.77
CA LYS A 261 -18.33 -8.74 -4.97
C LYS A 261 -18.09 -9.29 -6.37
N GLY A 262 -17.22 -8.62 -7.13
CA GLY A 262 -16.88 -9.00 -8.50
C GLY A 262 -17.94 -8.63 -9.55
N CYS A 263 -19.04 -7.98 -9.16
CA CYS A 263 -19.99 -7.34 -10.08
C CYS A 263 -19.64 -5.86 -10.23
N TRP A 264 -19.74 -5.31 -11.43
CA TRP A 264 -19.59 -3.87 -11.63
C TRP A 264 -20.91 -3.16 -11.31
N THR A 265 -20.89 -2.27 -10.32
CA THR A 265 -22.07 -1.55 -9.85
C THR A 265 -22.09 -0.10 -10.34
N SER A 266 -23.23 0.58 -10.20
CA SER A 266 -23.33 2.02 -10.46
C SER A 266 -22.44 2.83 -9.51
N ASN A 267 -22.24 2.38 -8.27
CA ASN A 267 -21.29 2.98 -7.33
C ASN A 267 -19.84 2.81 -7.79
N SER A 268 -19.43 1.63 -8.23
CA SER A 268 -18.12 1.40 -8.87
C SER A 268 -17.91 2.31 -10.10
N GLN A 269 -18.94 2.50 -10.92
CA GLN A 269 -18.90 3.43 -12.06
C GLN A 269 -18.73 4.90 -11.63
N VAL A 270 -19.44 5.34 -10.60
CA VAL A 270 -19.27 6.71 -10.06
C VAL A 270 -17.83 6.90 -9.56
N ILE A 271 -17.28 5.90 -8.86
CA ILE A 271 -15.92 5.96 -8.33
C ILE A 271 -14.89 6.05 -9.45
N ILE A 272 -14.95 5.20 -10.49
CA ILE A 272 -13.96 5.23 -11.59
C ILE A 272 -14.00 6.57 -12.34
N ASN A 273 -15.19 7.15 -12.53
CA ASN A 273 -15.34 8.44 -13.20
C ASN A 273 -14.66 9.56 -12.41
N GLU A 274 -14.80 9.58 -11.07
CA GLU A 274 -14.12 10.55 -10.20
C GLU A 274 -12.59 10.32 -10.21
N LEU A 275 -12.13 9.07 -10.24
CA LEU A 275 -10.70 8.74 -10.33
C LEU A 275 -10.08 9.23 -11.63
N LEU A 276 -10.71 8.94 -12.77
CA LEU A 276 -10.23 9.37 -14.10
C LEU A 276 -10.18 10.89 -14.19
N LYS A 277 -11.25 11.56 -13.77
CA LYS A 277 -11.30 13.02 -13.72
C LYS A 277 -10.21 13.60 -12.81
N ALA A 278 -10.03 13.06 -11.61
CA ALA A 278 -9.01 13.53 -10.68
C ALA A 278 -7.59 13.36 -11.24
N LYS A 279 -7.32 12.25 -11.94
CA LYS A 279 -6.02 12.00 -12.61
C LYS A 279 -5.77 13.02 -13.73
N GLU A 280 -6.79 13.33 -14.53
CA GLU A 280 -6.72 14.37 -15.56
C GLU A 280 -6.53 15.77 -14.96
N ASP A 281 -7.32 16.13 -13.95
CA ASP A 281 -7.23 17.44 -13.28
C ASP A 281 -5.85 17.60 -12.61
N TYR A 282 -5.28 16.54 -12.03
CA TYR A 282 -3.95 16.56 -11.45
C TYR A 282 -2.86 16.76 -12.52
N ALA A 283 -2.94 16.02 -13.63
CA ALA A 283 -2.00 16.17 -14.75
C ALA A 283 -2.03 17.59 -15.36
N ASN A 284 -3.20 18.24 -15.34
CA ASN A 284 -3.39 19.61 -15.82
C ASN A 284 -3.22 20.68 -14.73
N CYS A 285 -2.69 20.33 -13.55
CA CYS A 285 -2.51 21.22 -12.40
C CYS A 285 -3.79 21.93 -11.90
N LYS A 286 -4.97 21.39 -12.22
CA LYS A 286 -6.29 21.84 -11.72
C LYS A 286 -6.64 21.21 -10.37
N LEU A 287 -6.01 20.08 -10.03
CA LEU A 287 -6.11 19.43 -8.74
C LEU A 287 -4.73 19.35 -8.09
N LYS A 288 -4.65 19.71 -6.81
CA LYS A 288 -3.50 19.40 -5.96
C LYS A 288 -3.93 18.36 -4.92
N ILE A 289 -3.08 17.35 -4.71
CA ILE A 289 -3.28 16.34 -3.68
C ILE A 289 -2.35 16.72 -2.53
N GLU A 290 -2.94 17.37 -1.54
CA GLU A 290 -2.28 17.86 -0.34
C GLU A 290 -3.01 17.28 0.88
N ILE A 291 -2.42 17.45 2.05
CA ILE A 291 -3.05 17.03 3.31
C ILE A 291 -4.35 17.82 3.49
N ASP A 292 -5.42 17.12 3.86
CA ASP A 292 -6.68 17.76 4.21
C ASP A 292 -6.56 18.39 5.60
N THR A 293 -5.95 19.58 5.63
CA THR A 293 -5.58 20.26 6.87
C THR A 293 -6.80 20.58 7.73
N GLU A 294 -7.94 20.95 7.14
CA GLU A 294 -9.17 21.22 7.89
C GLU A 294 -9.71 19.97 8.57
N LYS A 295 -9.71 18.83 7.86
CA LYS A 295 -10.17 17.55 8.40
C LYS A 295 -9.26 17.03 9.50
N ILE A 296 -7.95 17.04 9.27
CA ILE A 296 -6.98 16.58 10.28
C ILE A 296 -7.04 17.52 11.50
N LYS A 297 -7.32 18.83 11.35
CA LYS A 297 -7.50 19.76 12.49
C LYS A 297 -8.69 19.38 13.34
N LYS A 298 -9.82 19.11 12.69
CA LYS A 298 -11.07 18.74 13.35
C LYS A 298 -10.95 17.40 14.06
N TYR A 299 -10.30 16.43 13.43
CA TYR A 299 -10.08 15.10 13.98
C TYR A 299 -8.87 14.43 13.31
N ASN A 300 -7.75 14.37 14.03
CA ASN A 300 -6.59 13.57 13.63
C ASN A 300 -6.58 12.26 14.45
N PRO A 301 -6.97 11.12 13.84
CA PRO A 301 -6.97 9.83 14.53
C PRO A 301 -5.58 9.33 14.94
N LEU A 302 -4.51 9.90 14.37
CA LEU A 302 -3.11 9.52 14.61
C LEU A 302 -2.33 10.53 15.45
N ARG A 303 -2.95 11.62 15.94
CA ARG A 303 -2.24 12.68 16.69
C ARG A 303 -1.45 12.15 17.87
N ALA A 304 -2.02 11.20 18.62
CA ALA A 304 -1.35 10.59 19.76
C ALA A 304 -0.06 9.83 19.38
N TYR A 305 0.01 9.33 18.14
CA TYR A 305 1.15 8.59 17.61
C TYR A 305 2.26 9.51 17.08
N PHE A 306 1.94 10.71 16.61
CA PHE A 306 2.93 11.69 16.14
C PHE A 306 3.44 12.61 17.26
N SER A 307 2.61 12.93 18.25
CA SER A 307 2.95 13.91 19.31
C SER A 307 4.25 13.58 20.07
N PRO A 308 4.55 12.30 20.41
CA PRO A 308 5.81 11.95 21.07
C PRO A 308 7.07 12.23 20.23
N TYR A 309 6.93 12.28 18.90
CA TYR A 309 8.04 12.42 17.95
C TYR A 309 8.16 13.83 17.37
N LYS A 310 7.65 14.83 18.10
CA LYS A 310 7.54 16.19 17.58
C LYS A 310 8.85 16.76 17.07
N ASP A 311 9.91 16.65 17.85
CA ASP A 311 11.19 17.26 17.51
C ASP A 311 11.82 16.58 16.28
N ILE A 312 11.65 15.26 16.14
CA ILE A 312 12.10 14.49 14.97
C ILE A 312 11.33 14.91 13.73
N LEU A 313 10.00 14.95 13.81
CA LEU A 313 9.16 15.33 12.67
C LEU A 313 9.42 16.78 12.23
N VAL A 314 9.67 17.70 13.18
CA VAL A 314 10.12 19.07 12.87
C VAL A 314 11.48 19.05 12.13
N ALA A 315 12.44 18.26 12.60
CA ALA A 315 13.75 18.14 11.94
C ALA A 315 13.65 17.58 10.51
N MET A 316 12.65 16.73 10.24
CA MET A 316 12.37 16.19 8.89
C MET A 316 11.56 17.16 8.01
N GLY A 317 11.10 18.30 8.55
CA GLY A 317 10.17 19.21 7.87
C GLY A 317 8.79 18.59 7.66
N MET A 318 8.35 17.76 8.60
CA MET A 318 7.06 17.06 8.65
C MET A 318 6.22 17.50 9.86
N ASP A 319 6.47 18.69 10.41
CA ASP A 319 5.75 19.23 11.56
C ASP A 319 4.26 19.45 11.29
N TYR A 320 3.87 19.58 10.02
CA TYR A 320 2.48 19.60 9.55
C TYR A 320 1.67 18.35 9.96
N LEU A 321 2.33 17.21 10.24
CA LEU A 321 1.66 16.00 10.74
C LEU A 321 1.17 16.15 12.20
N ILE A 322 1.78 17.08 12.94
CA ILE A 322 1.52 17.31 14.38
C ILE A 322 0.72 18.58 14.58
N ASN A 323 1.17 19.65 13.92
CA ASN A 323 0.64 20.99 14.00
C ASN A 323 0.13 21.36 12.61
N ILE A 324 -1.15 21.14 12.40
CA ILE A 324 -1.79 21.50 11.14
C ILE A 324 -2.01 23.03 11.07
N GLU A 325 -1.53 23.77 12.07
CA GLU A 325 -1.34 25.21 12.00
C GLU A 325 0.12 25.53 11.72
N LYS A 326 0.40 25.78 10.44
CA LYS A 326 1.15 26.94 9.95
C LYS A 326 1.12 26.94 8.41
N ASN A 327 0.10 27.59 7.86
CA ASN A 327 0.23 28.33 6.61
C ASN A 327 0.19 29.81 6.98
#